data_AF-A0AAF0YSI7-F1
#
_entry.id   AF-A0AAF0YSI7-F1
#
_cell.length_a   1.000
_cell.length_b   1.000
_cell.length_c   1.000
_cell.angle_alpha   90.00
_cell.angle_beta   90.00
_cell.angle_gamma   90.00
#
_symmetry.space_group_name_H-M   'P 1'
#
loop_
_entity.id
_entity.type
_entity.pdbx_description
1 polymer ?
#
loop_
_entity_poly.entity_id
_entity_poly.type
_entity_poly.pdbx_seq_one_letter_code
_entity_poly.pdbx_strand_id
1 'polypeptide(L)' 'MLARDGYVCQICHSSVATEVDHIIHGDNHDLSNLQGVCSACHRRKTQAEAAEAQRRRLARRYRPVERHPGVR' A
#
# COMPACT_ATOMS: atom_id res chain seq x y z
N MET A 1 3.65 -12.45 14.27
CA MET A 1 2.53 -12.42 13.29
C MET A 1 2.28 -13.71 12.57
N LEU A 2 3.25 -14.28 11.86
CA LEU A 2 3.02 -15.54 11.12
C LEU A 2 2.41 -16.65 11.99
N ALA A 3 2.93 -16.86 13.21
CA ALA A 3 2.37 -17.83 14.14
C ALA A 3 0.94 -17.47 14.65
N ARG A 4 0.64 -16.18 14.86
CA ARG A 4 -0.71 -15.69 15.23
C ARG A 4 -1.72 -16.01 14.12
N ASP A 5 -1.28 -15.82 12.89
CA ASP A 5 -2.09 -15.99 11.69
C ASP A 5 -2.08 -17.45 11.18
N GLY A 6 -1.56 -18.38 11.99
CA GLY A 6 -1.53 -19.82 11.66
C GLY A 6 -0.70 -20.15 10.42
N TYR A 7 0.25 -19.29 10.05
CA TYR A 7 0.98 -19.35 8.78
C TYR A 7 0.05 -19.32 7.55
N VAL A 8 -1.15 -18.78 7.67
CA VAL A 8 -2.10 -18.60 6.57
C VAL A 8 -2.08 -17.15 6.11
N CYS A 9 -2.00 -16.93 4.79
CA CYS A 9 -2.09 -15.61 4.20
C CYS A 9 -3.44 -14.96 4.52
N GLN A 10 -3.44 -13.83 5.21
CA GLN A 10 -4.65 -13.11 5.63
C GLN A 10 -5.33 -12.32 4.49
N ILE A 11 -4.71 -12.27 3.30
CA ILE A 11 -5.29 -11.62 2.11
C ILE A 11 -6.08 -12.63 1.28
N CYS A 12 -5.50 -13.78 0.95
CA CYS A 12 -6.11 -14.75 0.03
C CYS A 12 -6.60 -16.03 0.71
N HIS A 13 -6.22 -16.29 1.97
CA HIS A 13 -6.64 -17.44 2.78
C HIS A 13 -6.37 -18.82 2.16
N SER A 14 -5.57 -18.89 1.10
CA SER A 14 -5.35 -20.11 0.31
C SER A 14 -3.89 -20.53 0.20
N SER A 15 -2.98 -19.71 0.71
CA SER A 15 -1.53 -19.94 0.64
C SER A 15 -0.86 -19.66 1.96
N VAL A 16 0.33 -20.23 2.13
CA VAL A 16 1.13 -20.04 3.34
C VAL A 16 1.63 -18.59 3.41
N ALA A 17 1.48 -17.98 4.57
CA ALA A 17 2.08 -16.69 4.88
C ALA A 17 3.59 -16.89 5.11
N THR A 18 4.38 -16.19 4.31
CA THR A 18 5.86 -16.23 4.35
C THR A 18 6.45 -14.90 4.80
N GLU A 19 5.66 -13.83 4.74
CA GLU A 19 6.07 -12.46 4.98
C GLU A 19 5.09 -11.77 5.93
N VAL A 20 5.55 -10.75 6.65
CA VAL A 20 4.72 -9.89 7.50
C VAL A 20 4.56 -8.55 6.80
N ASP A 21 3.33 -8.08 6.68
CA ASP A 21 2.97 -6.86 5.97
C ASP A 21 2.00 -6.01 6.80
N HIS A 22 2.00 -4.70 6.56
CA HIS A 22 1.12 -3.75 7.24
C HIS A 22 -0.30 -3.79 6.65
N ILE A 23 -1.37 -3.93 7.43
CA ILE A 23 -2.75 -3.86 6.91
C ILE A 23 -3.01 -2.47 6.30
N ILE A 24 -2.61 -1.42 7.00
CA ILE A 24 -2.67 -0.02 6.58
C ILE A 24 -1.25 0.53 6.47
N HIS A 25 -0.94 1.16 5.34
CA HIS A 25 0.35 1.84 5.15
C HIS A 25 0.58 2.96 6.16
N GLY A 26 1.79 2.99 6.69
CA GLY A 26 2.26 4.00 7.62
C GLY A 26 3.37 3.43 8.49
N ASP A 27 3.85 4.25 9.41
CA ASP A 27 4.91 3.87 10.35
C ASP A 27 4.34 3.23 11.63
N ASN A 28 3.04 2.89 11.61
CA ASN A 28 2.40 2.23 12.72
C ASN A 28 2.72 0.72 12.69
N HIS A 29 3.68 0.34 13.51
CA HIS A 29 4.14 -1.04 13.73
C HIS A 29 3.33 -1.76 14.83
N ASP A 30 2.17 -1.24 15.21
CA ASP A 30 1.26 -1.90 16.13
C ASP A 30 0.94 -3.31 15.64
N LEU A 31 0.86 -4.24 16.57
CA LEU A 31 0.50 -5.63 16.28
C LEU A 31 -0.90 -5.74 15.64
N SER A 32 -1.80 -4.80 15.91
CA SER A 32 -3.10 -4.75 15.22
C SER A 32 -2.99 -4.40 13.74
N ASN A 33 -1.93 -3.72 13.32
CA ASN A 33 -1.70 -3.29 11.94
C ASN A 33 -0.77 -4.23 11.16
N LEU A 34 -0.31 -5.34 11.74
CA LEU A 34 0.53 -6.31 11.02
C LEU A 34 -0.25 -7.60 10.74
N GLN A 35 -0.03 -8.19 9.56
CA GLN A 35 -0.64 -9.44 9.12
C GLN A 35 0.36 -10.32 8.35
N GLY A 36 0.17 -11.63 8.40
CA GLY A 36 0.90 -12.61 7.61
C GLY A 36 0.36 -12.67 6.17
N VAL A 37 1.24 -12.57 5.19
CA VAL A 37 0.91 -12.59 3.77
C VAL A 37 1.83 -13.53 3.00
N CYS A 38 1.34 -14.08 1.90
CA CYS A 38 2.19 -14.79 0.95
C CYS A 38 2.89 -13.80 0.01
N SER A 39 4.06 -14.17 -0.51
CA SER A 39 4.86 -13.33 -1.41
C SER A 39 4.08 -12.83 -2.65
N ALA A 40 3.16 -13.63 -3.17
CA ALA A 40 2.33 -13.23 -4.31
C ALA A 40 1.34 -12.10 -3.96
N CYS A 41 0.68 -12.18 -2.80
CA CYS A 41 -0.22 -11.14 -2.33
C CYS A 41 0.55 -9.89 -1.91
N HIS A 42 1.69 -10.05 -1.24
CA HIS A 42 2.54 -8.93 -0.85
C HIS A 42 3.00 -8.13 -2.08
N ARG A 43 3.56 -8.82 -3.09
CA ARG A 43 3.99 -8.17 -4.33
C ARG A 43 2.88 -7.41 -5.04
N ARG A 44 1.67 -7.98 -5.09
CA ARG A 44 0.50 -7.33 -5.72
C ARG A 44 0.12 -6.05 -4.97
N LYS A 45 0.18 -6.08 -3.64
CA LYS A 45 -0.11 -4.95 -2.78
C LYS A 45 0.91 -3.81 -2.98
N THR A 46 2.20 -4.13 -2.90
CA THR A 46 3.29 -3.16 -3.14
C THR A 46 3.20 -2.51 -4.52
N GLN A 47 2.84 -3.27 -5.56
CA GLN A 47 2.64 -2.72 -6.91
C GLN A 47 1.47 -1.73 -6.96
N ALA A 48 0.36 -2.04 -6.29
CA ALA A 48 -0.81 -1.15 -6.23
C ALA A 48 -0.47 0.16 -5.51
N GLU A 49 0.26 0.09 -4.39
CA GLU A 49 0.74 1.25 -3.65
C GLU A 49 1.69 2.12 -4.47
N ALA A 50 2.65 1.49 -5.16
CA ALA A 50 3.58 2.20 -6.03
C ALA A 50 2.84 2.93 -7.16
N ALA A 51 1.85 2.28 -7.78
CA ALA A 51 1.01 2.90 -8.79
C ALA A 51 0.17 4.07 -8.23
N GLU A 52 -0.36 3.94 -7.02
CA GLU A 52 -1.05 5.03 -6.34
C GLU A 52 -0.12 6.21 -6.02
N ALA A 53 1.07 5.94 -5.49
CA ALA A 53 2.08 6.96 -5.20
C ALA A 53 2.50 7.72 -6.48
N GLN A 54 2.68 7.00 -7.59
CA GLN A 54 2.94 7.62 -8.89
C GLN A 54 1.79 8.50 -9.36
N ARG A 55 0.53 8.03 -9.27
CA ARG A 55 -0.66 8.82 -9.61
C ARG A 55 -0.74 10.10 -8.77
N ARG A 56 -0.51 10.01 -7.46
CA ARG A 56 -0.46 11.17 -6.55
C ARG A 56 0.65 12.16 -6.93
N ARG A 57 1.83 11.67 -7.32
CA ARG A 57 2.95 12.50 -7.78
C ARG A 57 2.63 13.22 -9.10
N LEU A 58 2.00 12.55 -10.05
CA LEU A 58 1.58 13.14 -11.33
C LEU A 58 0.48 14.19 -11.13
N ALA A 59 -0.52 13.90 -10.30
CA ALA A 59 -1.57 14.87 -9.96
C ALA A 59 -1.00 16.14 -9.31
N ARG A 60 0.00 16.02 -8.43
CA ARG A 60 0.71 17.16 -7.85
C ARG A 60 1.51 17.96 -8.89
N ARG A 61 1.97 17.33 -9.96
CA ARG A 61 2.69 17.99 -11.07
C ARG A 61 1.72 18.81 -11.93
N TYR A 62 0.50 18.34 -12.11
CA TYR A 62 -0.55 19.07 -12.83
C TYR A 62 -1.17 20.13 -11.92
N ARG A 63 -0.49 21.27 -11.78
CA ARG A 63 -1.10 22.48 -11.21
C ARG A 63 -1.86 23.20 -12.33
N PRO A 64 -3.17 23.45 -12.21
CA PRO A 64 -3.87 24.34 -13.14
C PRO A 64 -3.09 25.65 -13.18
N VAL A 65 -2.82 26.17 -14.38
CA VAL A 65 -2.29 27.53 -14.52
C VAL A 65 -3.35 28.45 -13.94
N GLU A 66 -3.10 29.02 -12.76
CA GLU A 66 -3.98 30.06 -12.24
C GLU A 66 -4.03 31.16 -13.28
N ARG A 67 -5.25 31.61 -13.66
CA ARG A 67 -5.38 32.80 -14.51
C ARG A 67 -4.81 33.97 -13.71
N HIS A 68 -3.56 34.32 -13.97
CA HIS A 68 -2.94 35.50 -13.39
C HIS A 68 -3.79 36.71 -13.82
N PRO A 69 -4.17 37.62 -12.90
CA PRO A 69 -5.08 38.74 -13.19
C PRO A 69 -4.53 39.77 -14.20
N GLY A 70 -3.33 39.54 -14.77
CA GLY A 70 -2.67 40.39 -15.75
C GLY A 70 -2.85 39.99 -17.21
N VAL A 71 -3.56 38.91 -17.56
CA VAL A 71 -3.81 38.55 -18.96
C VAL A 71 -5.14 39.19 -19.40
N ARG A 72 -5.05 40.40 -19.97
CA ARG A 72 -6.13 41.07 -20.73
C ARG A 72 -6.00 40.76 -22.21
#